data_AF-A0A520HMI2-F1
#
_entry.id   AF-A0A520HMI2-F1
#
_cell.length_a   1.000
_cell.length_b   1.000
_cell.length_c   1.000
_cell.angle_alpha   90.00
_cell.angle_beta   90.00
_cell.angle_gamma   90.00
#
_symmetry.space_group_name_H-M   'P 1'
#
loop_
_entity.id
_entity.type
_entity.pdbx_description
1 polymer ?
#
loop_
_entity_poly.entity_id
_entity_poly.type
_entity_poly.pdbx_seq_one_letter_code
_entity_poly.pdbx_strand_id
1 'polypeptide(L)'
;MKTPLFILLAALPLSACISFGAAPPPTLLTLTTQSAVAVGQNQNSATSKSITLQVPTVPQALATARVPVQATATSIAYVKDAQWAEPPARLFARLMSDTVAARTG
;
A
#
# COMPACT_ATOMS: atom_id res chain seq x y z
N MET A 1 40.61 -23.70 22.15
CA MET A 1 39.21 -23.21 22.16
C MET A 1 39.02 -21.75 21.71
N LYS A 2 40.08 -20.98 21.35
CA LYS A 2 39.96 -19.56 20.96
C LYS A 2 39.88 -19.30 19.45
N THR A 3 40.40 -20.21 18.63
CA THR A 3 40.40 -20.11 17.16
C THR A 3 39.01 -20.11 16.49
N PRO A 4 38.01 -20.91 16.91
CA PRO A 4 36.69 -20.86 16.25
C PRO A 4 35.92 -19.57 16.57
N LEU A 5 36.22 -18.92 17.70
CA LEU A 5 35.60 -17.65 18.10
C LEU A 5 36.04 -16.50 17.18
N PHE A 6 37.31 -16.50 16.73
CA PHE A 6 37.83 -15.51 15.80
C PHE A 6 37.20 -15.60 14.40
N ILE A 7 36.91 -16.81 13.93
CA ILE A 7 36.26 -17.03 12.61
C ILE A 7 34.80 -16.51 12.66
N LEU A 8 34.09 -16.77 13.75
CA LEU A 8 32.73 -16.25 13.92
C LEU A 8 32.71 -14.72 13.99
N LEU A 9 33.67 -14.12 14.70
CA LEU A 9 33.77 -12.67 14.84
C LEU A 9 34.10 -11.96 13.52
N ALA A 10 34.86 -12.61 12.63
CA ALA A 10 35.22 -12.08 11.32
C ALA A 10 34.07 -12.12 10.30
N ALA A 11 32.99 -12.87 10.54
CA ALA A 11 31.85 -12.98 9.64
C ALA A 11 30.73 -11.96 9.91
N LEU A 12 30.73 -11.28 11.07
CA LEU A 12 29.73 -10.26 11.43
C LEU A 12 29.65 -9.05 10.47
N PRO A 13 30.73 -8.50 9.88
CA PRO A 13 30.61 -7.33 9.01
C PRO A 13 29.95 -7.62 7.65
N LEU A 14 29.89 -8.89 7.21
CA LEU A 14 29.26 -9.24 5.93
C LEU A 14 27.73 -9.14 5.96
N SER A 15 27.11 -9.22 7.14
CA SER A 15 25.64 -9.05 7.27
C SER A 15 25.20 -7.57 7.25
N ALA A 16 26.14 -6.62 7.39
CA ALA A 16 25.82 -5.19 7.47
C ALA A 16 25.68 -4.51 6.09
N CYS A 17 26.06 -5.16 4.99
CA CYS A 17 26.02 -4.58 3.63
C CYS A 17 24.86 -5.07 2.75
N ILE A 18 23.92 -5.85 3.29
CA ILE A 18 22.80 -6.39 2.51
C ILE A 18 21.62 -5.42 2.57
N SER A 19 21.44 -4.63 1.51
CA SER A 19 20.20 -3.87 1.30
C SER A 19 19.13 -4.79 0.75
N PHE A 20 18.17 -5.20 1.59
CA PHE A 20 17.00 -5.95 1.15
C PHE A 20 16.01 -5.01 0.44
N GLY A 21 16.30 -4.69 -0.82
CA GLY A 21 15.39 -3.95 -1.69
C GLY A 21 15.98 -2.68 -2.30
N ALA A 22 15.18 -2.08 -3.20
CA ALA A 22 15.48 -0.78 -3.76
C ALA A 22 15.36 0.32 -2.69
N ALA A 23 16.09 1.41 -2.86
CA ALA A 23 15.94 2.59 -2.00
C ALA A 23 14.46 3.02 -1.96
N PRO A 24 13.89 3.26 -0.77
CA PRO A 24 12.52 3.73 -0.67
C PRO A 24 12.39 5.13 -1.28
N PRO A 25 11.25 5.44 -1.91
CA PRO A 25 11.01 6.77 -2.46
C PRO A 25 10.95 7.82 -1.34
N PRO A 26 11.26 9.10 -1.64
CA PRO A 26 11.22 10.17 -0.64
C PRO A 26 9.80 10.47 -0.14
N THR A 27 8.78 10.11 -0.91
CA THR A 27 7.37 10.27 -0.56
C THR A 27 6.56 9.05 -1.01
N LEU A 28 5.38 8.86 -0.41
CA LEU A 28 4.46 7.79 -0.75
C LEU A 28 3.16 8.37 -1.30
N LEU A 29 2.63 7.71 -2.32
CA LEU A 29 1.36 8.06 -2.94
C LEU A 29 0.20 7.51 -2.10
N THR A 30 -0.87 8.28 -2.00
CA THR A 30 -2.12 7.85 -1.36
C THR A 30 -3.30 8.34 -2.19
N LEU A 31 -4.50 7.83 -1.88
CA LEU A 31 -5.74 8.30 -2.48
C LEU A 31 -6.51 9.15 -1.47
N THR A 32 -7.01 10.29 -1.93
CA THR A 32 -7.88 11.16 -1.15
C THR A 32 -9.23 11.26 -1.83
N THR A 33 -10.31 11.11 -1.06
CA THR A 33 -11.67 11.27 -1.58
C THR A 33 -11.99 12.75 -1.85
N GLN A 34 -12.72 13.04 -2.92
CA GLN A 34 -13.32 14.37 -3.15
C GLN A 34 -14.71 14.51 -2.50
N SER A 35 -15.29 13.42 -1.99
CA SER A 35 -16.59 13.41 -1.34
C SER A 35 -16.47 12.62 -0.04
N ALA A 36 -16.29 13.33 1.06
CA ALA A 36 -16.29 12.78 2.41
C ALA A 36 -17.50 13.28 3.19
N VAL A 37 -17.90 12.54 4.22
CA VAL A 37 -18.93 12.98 5.17
C VAL A 37 -18.44 14.28 5.83
N ALA A 38 -19.29 15.31 5.83
CA ALA A 38 -18.94 16.58 6.45
C ALA A 38 -18.76 16.41 7.97
N VAL A 39 -17.78 17.10 8.54
CA VAL A 39 -17.51 17.05 9.98
C VAL A 39 -18.77 17.46 10.75
N GLY A 40 -19.14 16.66 11.75
CA GLY A 40 -20.33 16.91 12.58
C GLY A 40 -21.65 16.39 12.01
N GLN A 41 -21.67 15.77 10.82
CA GLN A 41 -22.86 15.08 10.33
C GLN A 41 -23.18 13.83 11.16
N ASN A 42 -24.46 13.66 11.49
CA ASN A 42 -24.95 12.51 12.24
C ASN A 42 -25.35 11.40 11.26
N GLN A 43 -24.64 10.27 11.31
CA GLN A 43 -25.00 9.06 10.55
C GLN A 43 -25.76 8.11 11.47
N ASN A 44 -26.96 7.67 11.07
CA ASN A 44 -27.80 6.79 11.87
C ASN A 44 -28.19 5.52 11.09
N SER A 45 -27.61 4.39 11.49
CA SER A 45 -27.90 3.08 10.88
C SER A 45 -29.29 2.51 11.23
N ALA A 46 -30.02 3.10 12.19
CA ALA A 46 -31.41 2.69 12.47
C ALA A 46 -32.40 3.15 11.39
N THR A 47 -32.06 4.21 10.65
CA THR A 47 -32.90 4.80 9.60
C THR A 47 -32.35 4.60 8.19
N SER A 48 -31.10 4.13 8.06
CA SER A 48 -30.40 3.92 6.79
C SER A 48 -30.07 2.46 6.55
N LYS A 49 -29.96 2.06 5.28
CA LYS A 49 -29.48 0.72 4.90
C LYS A 49 -27.97 0.63 5.15
N SER A 50 -27.51 -0.46 5.76
CA SER A 50 -26.08 -0.74 5.91
C SER A 50 -25.50 -1.28 4.61
N ILE A 51 -24.32 -0.81 4.23
CA ILE A 51 -23.57 -1.23 3.04
C ILE A 51 -22.20 -1.74 3.50
N THR A 52 -21.86 -2.96 3.12
CA THR A 52 -20.51 -3.52 3.36
C THR A 52 -19.67 -3.41 2.11
N LEU A 53 -18.48 -2.84 2.24
CA LEU A 53 -17.51 -2.71 1.16
C LEU A 53 -16.37 -3.70 1.37
N GLN A 54 -16.24 -4.64 0.45
CA GLN A 54 -15.13 -5.59 0.44
C GLN A 54 -13.93 -5.00 -0.31
N VAL A 55 -12.72 -5.38 0.12
CA VAL A 55 -11.51 -5.02 -0.62
C VAL A 55 -11.58 -5.66 -2.03
N PRO A 56 -11.39 -4.88 -3.10
CA PRO A 56 -11.43 -5.42 -4.45
C PRO A 56 -10.37 -6.49 -4.68
N THR A 57 -10.74 -7.55 -5.39
CA THR A 57 -9.77 -8.49 -5.94
C THR A 57 -9.05 -7.82 -7.11
N VAL A 58 -7.72 -7.83 -7.06
CA VAL A 58 -6.88 -7.19 -8.09
C VAL A 58 -5.86 -8.18 -8.66
N PRO A 59 -5.39 -8.00 -9.91
CA PRO A 59 -4.27 -8.74 -10.46
C PRO A 59 -3.00 -8.59 -9.63
N GLN A 60 -2.08 -9.55 -9.73
CA GLN A 60 -0.81 -9.54 -8.98
C GLN A 60 0.03 -8.26 -9.21
N ALA A 61 -0.04 -7.67 -10.41
CA ALA A 61 0.65 -6.42 -10.71
C ALA A 61 0.23 -5.25 -9.79
N LEU A 62 -1.03 -5.26 -9.33
CA LEU A 62 -1.62 -4.28 -8.40
C LEU A 62 -1.66 -4.77 -6.95
N ALA A 63 -1.29 -6.02 -6.67
CA ALA A 63 -1.25 -6.59 -5.33
C ALA A 63 0.01 -6.18 -4.54
N THR A 64 0.70 -5.11 -4.97
CA THR A 64 1.92 -4.59 -4.34
C THR A 64 1.83 -3.06 -4.18
N ALA A 65 2.72 -2.46 -3.40
CA ALA A 65 2.82 -1.01 -3.26
C ALA A 65 3.44 -0.31 -4.49
N ARG A 66 3.95 -1.04 -5.48
CA ARG A 66 4.58 -0.45 -6.67
C ARG A 66 3.53 0.07 -7.64
N VAL A 67 3.87 1.12 -8.39
CA VAL A 67 2.97 1.71 -9.41
C VAL A 67 3.22 1.01 -10.76
N PRO A 68 2.33 0.14 -11.25
CA PRO A 68 2.53 -0.53 -12.52
C PRO A 68 2.31 0.40 -13.71
N VAL A 69 3.07 0.20 -14.77
CA VAL A 69 2.88 0.82 -16.08
C VAL A 69 2.89 -0.28 -17.13
N GLN A 70 1.90 -0.29 -18.01
CA GLN A 70 1.92 -1.18 -19.15
C GLN A 70 2.96 -0.67 -20.16
N ALA A 71 4.11 -1.34 -20.23
CA ALA A 71 5.22 -0.91 -21.07
C ALA A 71 5.07 -1.39 -22.51
N THR A 72 4.45 -2.56 -22.70
CA THR A 72 4.05 -3.10 -24.02
C THR A 72 2.74 -3.87 -23.87
N ALA A 73 2.23 -4.47 -24.96
CA ALA A 73 1.08 -5.35 -24.91
C ALA A 73 1.26 -6.54 -23.94
N THR A 74 2.49 -6.98 -23.70
CA THR A 74 2.80 -8.20 -22.91
C THR A 74 3.79 -7.95 -21.77
N SER A 75 4.09 -6.70 -21.42
CA SER A 75 5.01 -6.38 -20.33
C SER A 75 4.49 -5.27 -19.43
N ILE A 76 4.72 -5.46 -18.12
CA ILE A 76 4.41 -4.49 -17.07
C ILE A 76 5.74 -4.06 -16.44
N ALA A 77 6.00 -2.76 -16.45
CA ALA A 77 7.08 -2.13 -15.70
C ALA A 77 6.53 -1.49 -14.43
N TYR A 78 7.42 -0.97 -13.59
CA TYR A 78 7.06 -0.19 -12.41
C TYR A 78 7.73 1.17 -12.44
N VAL A 79 7.01 2.21 -12.04
CA VAL A 79 7.54 3.58 -11.97
C VAL A 79 8.67 3.63 -10.95
N LYS A 80 9.81 4.20 -11.34
CA LYS A 80 10.94 4.43 -10.45
C LYS A 80 10.60 5.54 -9.45
N ASP A 81 11.04 5.38 -8.19
CA ASP A 81 10.89 6.39 -7.12
C ASP A 81 9.43 6.78 -6.80
N ALA A 82 8.47 5.94 -7.18
CA ALA A 82 7.06 6.11 -6.84
C ALA A 82 6.48 4.81 -6.28
N GLN A 83 5.93 4.89 -5.07
CA GLN A 83 5.22 3.79 -4.43
C GLN A 83 3.97 4.31 -3.72
N TRP A 84 2.94 3.49 -3.69
CA TRP A 84 1.78 3.68 -2.83
C TRP A 84 2.16 3.45 -1.37
N ALA A 85 1.48 4.14 -0.46
CA ALA A 85 1.64 3.93 0.98
C ALA A 85 1.20 2.51 1.43
N GLU A 86 0.30 1.89 0.67
CA GLU A 86 -0.18 0.52 0.86
C GLU A 86 -0.67 -0.03 -0.51
N PRO A 87 -0.93 -1.35 -0.66
CA PRO A 87 -1.47 -1.88 -1.92
C PRO A 87 -2.74 -1.13 -2.36
N PRO A 88 -2.84 -0.73 -3.64
CA PRO A 88 -3.89 0.18 -4.13
C PRO A 88 -5.31 -0.35 -3.92
N ALA A 89 -5.51 -1.67 -3.84
CA ALA A 89 -6.81 -2.25 -3.51
C ALA A 89 -7.35 -1.78 -2.14
N ARG A 90 -6.48 -1.62 -1.14
CA ARG A 90 -6.87 -1.13 0.19
C ARG A 90 -7.12 0.37 0.18
N LEU A 91 -6.26 1.15 -0.50
CA LEU A 91 -6.48 2.59 -0.68
C LEU A 91 -7.83 2.86 -1.36
N PHE A 92 -8.13 2.11 -2.41
CA PHE A 92 -9.38 2.26 -3.15
C PHE A 92 -10.60 1.83 -2.33
N ALA A 93 -10.49 0.75 -1.54
CA ALA A 93 -11.56 0.36 -0.63
C ALA A 93 -11.90 1.47 0.36
N ARG A 94 -10.89 2.14 0.95
CA ARG A 94 -11.12 3.29 1.85
C ARG A 94 -11.74 4.49 1.14
N LEU A 95 -11.21 4.83 -0.04
CA LEU A 95 -11.77 5.91 -0.86
C LEU A 95 -13.25 5.66 -1.20
N MET A 96 -13.60 4.42 -1.54
CA MET A 96 -15.00 4.04 -1.77
C MET A 96 -15.83 4.13 -0.50
N SER A 97 -15.31 3.69 0.65
CA SER A 97 -16.01 3.81 1.93
C SER A 97 -16.39 5.25 2.25
N ASP A 98 -15.45 6.18 2.11
CA ASP A 98 -15.72 7.60 2.38
C ASP A 98 -16.72 8.17 1.36
N THR A 99 -16.56 7.81 0.09
CA THR A 99 -17.43 8.29 -1.01
C THR A 99 -18.86 7.77 -0.87
N VAL A 100 -19.04 6.49 -0.54
CA VAL A 100 -20.36 5.88 -0.36
C VAL A 100 -21.02 6.47 0.88
N ALA A 101 -20.32 6.54 2.01
CA ALA A 101 -20.85 7.17 3.23
C ALA A 101 -21.32 8.61 2.98
N ALA A 102 -20.54 9.41 2.25
CA ALA A 102 -20.90 10.78 1.89
C ALA A 102 -22.15 10.90 1.00
N ARG A 103 -22.46 9.87 0.21
CA ARG A 103 -23.57 9.88 -0.75
C ARG A 103 -24.82 9.18 -0.25
N THR A 104 -24.69 8.25 0.69
CA THR A 104 -25.79 7.38 1.13
C THR A 104 -26.24 7.63 2.55
N GLY A 105 -25.48 8.37 3.38
CA GLY A 105 -25.89 8.71 4.75
C GLY A 105 -25.76 7.55 5.73
#